data_AF-A0A2G5U3I7-F1
#
_entry.id   AF-A0A2G5U3I7-F1
#
_cell.length_a   1.000
_cell.length_b   1.000
_cell.length_c   1.000
_cell.angle_alpha   90.00
_cell.angle_beta   90.00
_cell.angle_gamma   90.00
#
_symmetry.space_group_name_H-M   'P 1'
#
loop_
_entity.id
_entity.type
_entity.pdbx_description
1 polymer ?
#
loop_
_entity_poly.entity_id
_entity_poly.type
_entity_poly.pdbx_seq_one_letter_code
_entity_poly.pdbx_strand_id
1 'polypeptide(L)' 'MCRKFAELFSLLAAQEHANAQLLVFANKQDMPNAKSPAELTNILDLGSIKNREWFICGTNAHTGQGLYDGLMWVKKQMKA' A
#
# COMPACT_ATOMS: atom_id res chain seq x y z
N MET A 1 19.99 10.56 5.53
CA MET A 1 18.59 10.76 5.97
C MET A 1 17.67 10.32 4.83
N CYS A 2 16.94 9.22 5.00
CA CYS A 2 16.22 8.50 3.94
C CYS A 2 15.12 9.35 3.28
N ARG A 3 15.33 9.78 2.03
CA ARG A 3 14.32 10.50 1.22
C ARG A 3 13.12 9.65 0.78
N LYS A 4 13.20 8.31 0.86
CA LYS A 4 12.21 7.42 0.20
C LYS A 4 10.81 7.40 0.82
N PHE A 5 10.65 7.74 2.10
CA PHE A 5 9.34 7.75 2.77
C PHE A 5 8.62 9.10 2.66
N ALA A 6 9.38 10.18 2.51
CA ALA A 6 8.85 11.54 2.50
C ALA A 6 7.81 11.74 1.38
N GLU A 7 8.03 11.15 0.20
CA GLU A 7 7.13 11.26 -0.94
C GLU A 7 5.74 10.66 -0.64
N LEU A 8 5.68 9.45 -0.06
CA LEU A 8 4.41 8.81 0.30
C LEU A 8 3.63 9.68 1.30
N PHE A 9 4.27 10.10 2.39
CA PHE A 9 3.61 10.91 3.41
C PHE A 9 3.26 12.31 2.89
N SER A 10 4.08 12.90 2.02
CA SER A 10 3.79 14.19 1.38
C SER A 10 2.58 14.09 0.45
N LEU A 11 2.48 13.03 -0.35
CA LEU A 11 1.31 12.76 -1.18
C LEU A 11 0.06 12.58 -0.32
N LEU A 12 0.14 11.78 0.74
CA LEU A 12 -1.00 11.55 1.64
C LEU A 12 -1.44 12.81 2.41
N ALA A 13 -0.50 13.74 2.67
CA ALA A 13 -0.77 15.00 3.37
C ALA A 13 -1.44 16.07 2.48
N ALA A 14 -1.42 15.91 1.15
CA ALA A 14 -2.10 16.83 0.25
C ALA A 14 -3.62 16.83 0.52
N GLN A 15 -4.25 18.01 0.54
CA GLN A 15 -5.68 18.14 0.84
C GLN A 15 -6.57 17.34 -0.12
N GLU A 16 -6.18 17.26 -1.39
CA GLU A 16 -6.85 16.48 -2.43
C GLU A 16 -6.93 14.97 -2.09
N HIS A 17 -6.08 14.50 -1.17
CA HIS A 17 -5.97 13.11 -0.75
C HIS A 17 -6.34 12.89 0.73
N ALA A 18 -6.91 13.89 1.41
CA ALA A 18 -7.21 13.82 2.84
C ALA A 18 -8.15 12.64 3.19
N ASN A 19 -9.09 12.31 2.30
CA ASN A 19 -10.08 11.24 2.49
C ASN A 19 -9.79 9.97 1.67
N ALA A 20 -8.64 9.90 1.00
CA ALA A 20 -8.30 8.77 0.15
C ALA A 20 -7.85 7.56 1.00
N GLN A 21 -8.41 6.39 0.70
CA GLN A 21 -7.97 5.11 1.25
C GLN A 21 -6.65 4.68 0.59
N LEU A 22 -5.77 4.00 1.32
CA LEU A 22 -4.47 3.58 0.80
C LEU A 22 -4.41 2.07 0.57
N LEU A 23 -4.31 1.66 -0.70
CA LEU A 23 -3.94 0.29 -1.06
C LEU A 23 -2.47 0.24 -1.49
N VAL A 24 -1.67 -0.62 -0.86
CA VAL A 24 -0.27 -0.86 -1.21
C VAL A 24 -0.13 -2.25 -1.82
N PHE A 25 0.36 -2.29 -3.05
CA PHE A 25 0.76 -3.54 -3.69
C PHE A 25 2.24 -3.81 -3.42
N ALA A 26 2.51 -4.81 -2.59
CA ALA A 26 3.85 -5.36 -2.39
C ALA A 26 4.23 -6.22 -3.62
N ASN A 27 4.47 -5.54 -4.75
CA ASN A 27 4.62 -6.18 -6.05
C ASN A 27 5.98 -6.87 -6.23
N LYS A 28 6.08 -7.73 -7.24
CA LYS A 28 7.24 -8.54 -7.62
C LYS A 28 7.59 -9.64 -6.62
N GLN A 29 6.58 -10.26 -5.98
CA GLN A 29 6.80 -11.35 -5.02
C GLN A 29 7.44 -12.62 -5.64
N ASP A 30 7.55 -12.68 -6.96
CA ASP A 30 8.30 -13.70 -7.70
C ASP A 30 9.82 -13.55 -7.64
N MET A 31 10.32 -12.37 -7.24
CA MET A 31 11.76 -12.12 -7.20
C MET A 31 12.39 -12.71 -5.92
N PRO A 32 13.61 -13.26 -5.99
CA PRO A 32 14.27 -13.93 -4.86
C PRO A 32 14.55 -13.00 -3.66
N ASN A 33 14.59 -11.69 -3.87
CA ASN A 33 14.81 -10.68 -2.83
C ASN A 33 13.57 -9.81 -2.58
N ALA A 34 12.39 -10.30 -2.98
CA ALA A 34 11.15 -9.60 -2.73
C ALA A 34 10.91 -9.44 -1.22
N LYS A 35 10.49 -8.23 -0.83
CA LYS A 35 10.09 -7.97 0.54
C LYS A 35 8.64 -8.40 0.74
N SER A 36 8.41 -9.16 1.79
CA SER A 36 7.06 -9.57 2.17
C SER A 36 6.22 -8.34 2.55
N PRO A 37 4.88 -8.44 2.49
CA PRO A 37 3.99 -7.38 2.97
C PRO A 37 4.31 -6.94 4.39
N ALA A 38 4.63 -7.88 5.29
CA ALA A 38 4.97 -7.57 6.68
C ALA A 38 6.27 -6.75 6.80
N GLU A 39 7.32 -7.10 6.04
CA GLU A 39 8.54 -6.30 5.99
C GLU A 39 8.27 -4.90 5.43
N LEU A 40 7.48 -4.80 4.36
CA LEU A 40 7.16 -3.50 3.75
C LEU A 40 6.30 -2.61 4.64
N THR A 41 5.40 -3.18 5.45
CA THR A 41 4.66 -2.44 6.49
C THR A 41 5.61 -1.71 7.43
N ASN A 42 6.66 -2.39 7.88
CA ASN A 42 7.66 -1.81 8.78
C ASN A 42 8.57 -0.82 8.05
N ILE A 43 9.02 -1.16 6.84
CA ILE A 43 9.91 -0.31 6.05
C ILE A 43 9.23 1.01 5.70
N LEU A 44 7.98 0.96 5.24
CA LEU A 44 7.20 2.15 4.85
C LEU A 44 6.55 2.86 6.05
N ASP A 45 6.70 2.30 7.26
CA ASP A 45 6.05 2.78 8.49
C ASP A 45 4.53 2.98 8.31
N LEU A 46 3.86 2.04 7.64
CA LEU A 46 2.40 2.14 7.44
C LEU A 46 1.63 2.12 8.77
N GLY A 47 2.24 1.53 9.81
CA GLY A 47 1.67 1.50 11.16
C GLY A 47 1.50 2.86 11.81
N SER A 48 2.26 3.89 11.40
CA SER A 48 2.10 5.25 11.92
C SER A 48 0.94 6.01 11.29
N ILE A 49 0.38 5.52 10.17
CA ILE A 49 -0.81 6.08 9.53
C ILE A 49 -2.03 5.70 10.37
N LYS A 50 -2.58 6.67 11.11
CA LYS A 50 -3.76 6.49 11.98
C LYS A 50 -5.03 7.19 11.47
N ASN A 51 -4.89 8.09 10.51
CA ASN A 51 -5.98 8.96 10.05
C ASN A 51 -6.73 8.44 8.82
N ARG A 52 -6.41 7.22 8.34
CA ARG A 52 -7.07 6.56 7.20
C ARG A 52 -6.89 5.06 7.29
N GLU A 53 -7.78 4.32 6.64
CA GLU A 53 -7.61 2.89 6.47
C GLU A 53 -6.58 2.62 5.38
N TRP A 54 -5.84 1.54 5.56
CA TRP A 54 -4.89 1.07 4.58
C TRP A 54 -4.85 -0.46 4.54
N PHE A 55 -4.43 -0.98 3.40
CA PHE A 55 -4.22 -2.41 3.21
C PHE A 55 -2.99 -2.66 2.36
N ILE A 56 -2.27 -3.73 2.66
CA ILE A 56 -1.11 -4.17 1.89
C ILE A 56 -1.26 -5.65 1.53
N CYS A 57 -1.06 -5.99 0.26
CA CYS A 57 -1.05 -7.38 -0.18
C CYS A 57 0.15 -7.68 -1.09
N GLY A 58 0.66 -8.91 -0.95
CA GLY A 58 1.69 -9.45 -1.82
C GLY A 58 1.13 -9.63 -3.22
N THR A 59 1.86 -9.18 -4.22
CA THR A 59 1.40 -9.17 -5.61
C THR A 59 2.47 -9.62 -6.59
N ASN A 60 2.00 -10.27 -7.65
CA ASN A 60 2.79 -10.49 -8.87
C ASN A 60 1.97 -9.98 -10.05
N ALA A 61 2.39 -8.85 -10.62
CA ALA A 61 1.70 -8.22 -11.73
C ALA A 61 1.74 -9.05 -13.04
N HIS A 62 2.73 -9.93 -13.24
CA HIS A 62 2.82 -10.77 -14.44
C HIS A 62 1.77 -11.90 -14.42
N THR A 63 1.55 -12.50 -13.25
CA THR A 63 0.56 -13.58 -13.09
C THR A 63 -0.83 -13.06 -12.68
N GLY A 64 -0.90 -11.82 -12.21
CA GLY A 64 -2.10 -11.21 -11.65
C GLY A 64 -2.41 -11.61 -10.20
N GLN A 65 -1.54 -12.42 -9.57
CA GLN A 65 -1.73 -12.87 -8.18
C GLN A 65 -1.79 -11.68 -7.23
N GLY A 66 -2.78 -11.67 -6.34
CA GLY A 66 -2.99 -10.66 -5.30
C GLY A 66 -3.66 -9.36 -5.76
N LEU A 67 -3.79 -9.13 -7.08
CA LEU A 67 -4.45 -7.93 -7.61
C LEU A 67 -5.94 -7.92 -7.28
N TYR A 68 -6.63 -9.06 -7.48
CA TYR A 68 -8.05 -9.17 -7.21
C TYR A 68 -8.38 -8.89 -5.75
N ASP A 69 -7.61 -9.46 -4.81
CA ASP A 69 -7.83 -9.28 -3.38
C ASP A 69 -7.67 -7.81 -2.95
N GLY A 70 -6.62 -7.15 -3.46
CA GLY A 70 -6.39 -5.72 -3.19
C GLY A 70 -7.51 -4.84 -3.74
N LEU A 71 -7.95 -5.08 -4.98
CA LEU A 71 -9.05 -4.32 -5.60
C LEU A 71 -10.40 -4.60 -4.91
N MET A 72 -10.63 -5.84 -4.49
CA MET A 72 -11.81 -6.21 -3.72
C MET A 72 -11.83 -5.51 -2.35
N TRP A 73 -10.67 -5.31 -1.71
CA TRP A 73 -10.59 -4.49 -0.51
C TRP A 73 -11.01 -3.04 -0.80
N VAL A 74 -10.47 -2.41 -1.85
CA VAL A 74 -10.85 -1.03 -2.22
C VAL A 74 -12.35 -0.94 -2.48
N LYS A 75 -12.92 -1.89 -3.23
CA LYS A 75 -14.36 -1.94 -3.50
C LYS A 75 -15.19 -1.95 -2.21
N LYS A 76 -14.74 -2.63 -1.15
CA LYS A 76 -15.43 -2.66 0.15
C LYS A 76 -15.31 -1.32 0.90
N GLN A 77 -14.24 -0.56 0.69
CA GLN A 77 -14.02 0.73 1.34
C GLN A 77 -14.75 1.88 0.62
N MET A 78 -15.05 1.72 -0.66
CA MET A 78 -15.90 2.65 -1.40
C MET A 78 -17.33 2.55 -0.87
N LYS A 79 -17.75 3.55 -0.07
CA LYS A 79 -19.17 3.76 0.23
C LYS A 79 -19.82 4.36 -1.02
N ALA A 80 -21.02 3.89 -1.35
CA ALA A 80 -21.88 4.52 -2.35
C ALA A 80 -22.26 5.94 -1.95
#